data_AF-A0A1H8N345-F1
#
_entry.id   AF-A0A1H8N345-F1
#
_cell.length_a   1.000
_cell.length_b   1.000
_cell.length_c   1.000
_cell.angle_alpha   90.00
_cell.angle_beta   90.00
_cell.angle_gamma   90.00
#
_symmetry.space_group_name_H-M   'P 1'
#
loop_
_entity.id
_entity.type
_entity.pdbx_description
1 polymer ?
#
loop_
_entity_poly.entity_id
_entity_poly.type
_entity_poly.pdbx_seq_one_letter_code
_entity_poly.pdbx_strand_id
1 'polypeptide(L)' 'MRTSQIRKQLHEYIETAEDNKLKAIYTLLQNEISDSYELTKDQRDELDRRYHDHQNGVGQSFTWDETLAMAKQALVK' A
#
# COMPACT_ATOMS: atom_id res chain seq x y z
N MET A 1 12.84 -31.97 -8.18
CA MET A 1 13.89 -30.93 -8.22
C MET A 1 14.00 -30.30 -6.83
N ARG A 2 15.19 -30.05 -6.29
CA ARG A 2 15.29 -29.38 -4.97
C ARG A 2 14.91 -27.91 -5.13
N THR A 3 14.19 -27.34 -4.15
CA THR A 3 13.76 -25.93 -4.20
C THR A 3 14.92 -24.95 -4.37
N SER A 4 16.11 -25.30 -3.85
CA SER A 4 17.34 -24.52 -4.06
C SER A 4 17.78 -24.46 -5.53
N GLN A 5 17.58 -25.53 -6.29
CA GLN A 5 17.88 -25.57 -7.73
C GLN A 5 16.89 -24.73 -8.52
N ILE A 6 15.59 -24.79 -8.18
CA ILE A 6 14.55 -23.94 -8.78
C ILE A 6 14.90 -22.46 -8.60
N ARG A 7 15.24 -22.08 -7.36
CA ARG A 7 15.61 -20.69 -7.02
C ARG A 7 16.80 -20.20 -7.83
N LYS A 8 17.87 -21.00 -7.94
CA LYS A 8 19.07 -20.66 -8.70
C LYS A 8 18.73 -20.44 -10.19
N GLN A 9 17.96 -21.34 -10.79
CA GLN A 9 17.58 -21.25 -12.20
C GLN A 9 16.70 -20.03 -12.50
N LEU A 10 15.76 -19.70 -11.60
CA LEU A 10 14.93 -18.50 -11.74
C LEU A 10 15.76 -17.22 -11.66
N HIS A 11 16.73 -17.15 -10.73
CA HIS A 11 17.65 -16.01 -10.67
C HIS A 11 18.44 -15.87 -11.98
N GLU A 12 19.10 -16.92 -12.44
CA GLU A 12 19.88 -16.89 -13.69
C GLU A 12 19.04 -16.49 -14.91
N TYR A 13 17.78 -16.93 -14.97
CA TYR A 13 16.87 -16.56 -16.04
C TYR A 13 16.48 -15.07 -15.98
N ILE A 14 16.16 -14.53 -14.81
CA ILE A 14 15.77 -13.12 -14.65
C ILE A 14 16.89 -12.17 -15.09
N GLU A 15 18.16 -12.50 -14.87
CA GLU A 15 19.31 -11.69 -15.27
C GLU A 15 19.45 -11.50 -16.79
N THR A 16 18.85 -12.37 -17.60
CA THR A 16 19.04 -12.38 -19.07
C THR A 16 17.73 -12.34 -19.87
N ALA A 17 16.58 -12.37 -19.19
CA ALA A 17 15.28 -12.41 -19.84
C ALA A 17 14.93 -11.07 -20.51
N GLU A 18 14.27 -11.16 -21.66
CA GLU A 18 13.71 -10.00 -22.37
C GLU A 18 12.62 -9.31 -21.53
N ASP A 19 12.53 -7.98 -21.63
CA ASP A 19 11.60 -7.13 -20.87
C ASP A 19 10.14 -7.58 -20.92
N ASN A 20 9.67 -8.08 -22.07
CA ASN A 20 8.30 -8.55 -22.22
C ASN A 20 8.01 -9.79 -21.36
N LYS A 21 9.00 -10.70 -21.21
CA LYS A 21 8.90 -11.90 -20.37
C LYS A 21 8.97 -11.52 -18.89
N LEU A 22 9.85 -10.58 -18.53
CA LEU A 22 9.92 -10.03 -17.17
C LEU A 22 8.60 -9.36 -16.77
N LYS A 23 8.00 -8.55 -17.66
CA LYS A 23 6.69 -7.93 -17.41
C LYS A 23 5.60 -8.97 -17.20
N ALA A 24 5.56 -10.03 -18.02
CA ALA A 24 4.57 -11.10 -17.85
C ALA A 24 4.72 -11.80 -16.49
N ILE A 25 5.95 -12.12 -16.08
CA ILE A 25 6.24 -12.72 -14.77
C ILE A 25 5.85 -11.77 -13.65
N TYR A 26 6.20 -10.48 -13.76
CA TYR A 26 5.84 -9.46 -12.79
C TYR A 26 4.32 -9.32 -12.67
N THR A 27 3.56 -9.26 -13.77
CA THR A 27 2.10 -9.20 -13.71
C THR A 27 1.47 -10.37 -12.95
N LEU A 28 2.04 -11.57 -13.08
CA LEU A 28 1.56 -12.75 -12.36
C LEU A 28 1.87 -12.72 -10.86
N LEU A 29 3.04 -12.18 -10.49
CA LEU A 29 3.58 -12.30 -9.13
C LEU A 29 3.62 -10.98 -8.35
N GLN A 30 3.25 -9.85 -8.96
CA GLN A 30 3.40 -8.52 -8.36
C GLN A 30 2.72 -8.39 -7.00
N ASN A 31 1.57 -9.04 -6.79
CA ASN A 31 0.84 -9.01 -5.52
C ASN A 31 1.52 -9.86 -4.43
N GLU A 32 2.33 -10.84 -4.81
CA GLU A 32 3.11 -11.69 -3.88
C GLU A 32 4.50 -11.11 -3.61
N ILE A 33 5.06 -10.35 -4.56
CA ILE A 33 6.37 -9.71 -4.47
C ILE A 33 6.27 -8.34 -3.78
N SER A 34 5.15 -7.65 -3.96
CA SER A 34 4.88 -6.36 -3.34
C SER A 34 4.36 -6.58 -1.93
N ASP A 35 5.14 -6.17 -0.93
CA ASP A 35 4.66 -5.93 0.45
C ASP A 35 3.72 -4.71 0.51
N SER A 36 2.92 -4.47 -0.54
CA SER A 36 1.94 -3.39 -0.54
C SER A 36 0.88 -3.75 0.48
N TYR A 37 0.79 -2.92 1.52
CA TYR A 37 -0.29 -2.99 2.47
C TYR A 37 -1.64 -2.86 1.75
N GLU A 38 -2.38 -3.96 1.65
CA GLU A 38 -3.76 -3.93 1.21
C GLU A 38 -4.63 -3.43 2.36
N LEU A 39 -5.35 -2.33 2.11
CA LEU A 39 -6.33 -1.83 3.06
C LEU A 39 -7.36 -2.92 3.36
N THR A 40 -7.83 -3.02 4.59
CA THR A 40 -9.02 -3.83 4.89
C THR A 40 -10.25 -3.20 4.25
N LYS A 41 -11.36 -3.95 4.19
CA LYS A 41 -12.63 -3.39 3.72
C LYS A 41 -13.02 -2.15 4.53
N ASP A 42 -12.96 -2.26 5.86
CA ASP A 42 -13.35 -1.16 6.75
C ASP A 42 -12.47 0.08 6.57
N GLN A 43 -11.17 -0.10 6.30
CA GLN A 43 -10.27 1.02 6.01
C GLN A 43 -10.59 1.69 4.68
N ARG A 44 -10.95 0.93 3.64
CA ARG A 44 -11.41 1.50 2.37
C ARG A 44 -12.71 2.26 2.55
N ASP A 45 -13.69 1.65 3.22
CA ASP A 45 -14.98 2.26 3.48
C ASP A 45 -14.83 3.58 4.26
N GLU A 46 -13.92 3.64 5.24
CA GLU A 46 -13.65 4.88 6.00
C GLU A 46 -13.00 5.96 5.13
N LEU A 47 -12.09 5.60 4.21
CA LEU A 47 -11.51 6.56 3.28
C LEU A 47 -12.57 7.10 2.31
N ASP A 48 -13.41 6.23 1.75
CA ASP A 48 -14.50 6.61 0.86
C ASP A 48 -15.49 7.54 1.56
N ARG A 49 -15.85 7.23 2.82
CA ARG A 49 -16.70 8.08 3.65
C ARG A 49 -16.06 9.45 3.88
N ARG A 50 -14.79 9.51 4.30
CA ARG A 50 -14.09 10.79 4.53
C ARG A 50 -13.98 11.62 3.26
N TYR A 51 -13.73 10.97 2.13
CA TYR A 51 -13.68 11.64 0.84
C TYR A 51 -15.03 12.26 0.50
N HIS A 52 -16.11 11.51 0.65
CA HIS A 52 -17.46 12.01 0.43
C HIS A 52 -17.82 13.19 1.36
N ASP A 53 -17.51 13.07 2.65
CA ASP A 53 -17.76 14.13 3.63
C ASP A 53 -16.98 15.41 3.29
N HIS A 54 -15.74 15.28 2.82
CA HIS A 54 -14.94 16.42 2.38
C HIS A 54 -15.55 17.10 1.16
N GLN A 55 -15.95 16.34 0.14
CA GLN A 55 -16.58 16.89 -1.07
C GLN A 55 -17.89 17.62 -0.77
N ASN A 56 -18.64 17.16 0.22
CA ASN A 56 -19.91 17.76 0.63
C ASN A 56 -19.75 18.87 1.69
N GLY A 57 -18.53 19.17 2.13
CA GLY A 57 -18.28 20.17 3.18
C GLY A 57 -18.79 19.78 4.57
N VAL A 58 -19.04 18.49 4.80
CA VAL A 58 -19.46 17.93 6.10
C VAL A 58 -18.24 17.59 6.97
N GLY A 59 -17.11 17.28 6.34
CA GLY A 59 -15.87 16.95 7.03
C GLY A 59 -15.29 18.15 7.79
N GLN A 60 -15.07 17.98 9.10
CA GLN A 60 -14.36 18.99 9.89
C GLN A 60 -12.89 19.03 9.47
N SER A 61 -12.42 20.24 9.17
CA SER A 61 -11.01 20.52 8.90
C SER A 61 -10.49 21.46 9.97
N PHE A 62 -9.24 21.27 10.36
CA PHE A 62 -8.59 22.08 11.39
C PHE A 62 -7.32 22.69 10.82
N THR A 63 -7.00 23.88 11.28
CA THR A 63 -5.68 24.47 11.07
C THR A 63 -4.62 23.64 11.79
N TRP A 64 -3.36 23.88 11.41
CA TRP A 64 -2.23 23.22 12.07
C TRP A 64 -2.15 23.57 13.56
N ASP A 65 -2.43 24.83 13.93
CA ASP A 65 -2.39 25.28 15.33
C ASP A 65 -3.45 24.60 16.18
N GLU A 66 -4.68 24.45 15.67
CA GLU A 66 -5.76 23.71 16.32
C GLU A 66 -5.40 22.22 16.47
N THR A 67 -4.84 21.62 15.42
CA THR A 67 -4.38 20.23 15.43
C THR A 67 -3.33 19.99 16.52
N LEU A 68 -2.33 20.88 16.60
CA LEU A 68 -1.27 20.82 17.60
C LEU A 68 -1.81 21.01 19.03
N ALA A 69 -2.76 21.93 19.22
CA ALA A 69 -3.39 22.16 20.52
C ALA A 69 -4.15 20.91 21.00
N MET A 70 -4.95 20.29 20.13
CA MET A 70 -5.68 19.05 20.44
C MET A 70 -4.74 17.89 20.78
N ALA A 71 -3.65 17.72 20.01
CA ALA A 71 -2.66 16.68 20.26
C ALA A 71 -1.98 16.84 21.64
N LYS A 72 -1.61 18.07 22.01
CA LYS A 72 -1.03 18.36 23.33
C LYS A 72 -2.00 18.06 24.47
N GLN A 73 -3.28 18.39 24.31
CA GLN A 73 -4.30 18.12 25.32
C GLN A 73 -4.55 16.63 25.53
N ALA A 74 -4.48 15.82 24.46
CA ALA A 74 -4.66 14.38 24.53
C ALA A 74 -3.55 13.66 25.31
N LEU A 75 -2.32 14.22 25.36
CA LEU A 75 -1.16 13.64 26.05
C LEU A 75 -1.13 13.92 27.56
N VAL A 76 -1.99 14.82 28.06
CA VAL A 76 -2.03 15.22 29.49
C VAL A 76 -3.17 14.49 30.25
N LYS A 77 -3.91 13.61 29.57
CA LYS A 77 -4.89 12.70 30.19
C LYS A 77 -4.23 11.42 30.69
#